data_AF-A0A1U7T2Z8-F1
#
_entry.id   AF-A0A1U7T2Z8-F1
#
_cell.length_a   1.000
_cell.length_b   1.000
_cell.length_c   1.000
_cell.angle_alpha   90.00
_cell.angle_beta   90.00
_cell.angle_gamma   90.00
#
_symmetry.space_group_name_H-M   'P 1'
#
loop_
_entity.id
_entity.type
_entity.pdbx_description
1 polymer ?
#
loop_
_entity_poly.entity_id
_entity_poly.type
_entity_poly.pdbx_seq_one_letter_code
_entity_poly.pdbx_strand_id
1 'polypeptide(L)'
;MEAIPKDDSSLSERRRELHKEVEVAKRNLTQQKTISEVESKLVEQQLAEENKLLKEQENMRDVVFTLVRLTQTKTDEREQKSKDFLKAQKKYTNIVKEIKAKDLEIRIHRKKKREIHRRLREFAKLYDTIRNERNKFVNLLHKAHQKVNEIKERHKMSLNELEILRNSAVTQERKLQNSMLKHANNVIIRESMQNDVCKIVSKLQEMKEKKEMKLNNIDRLANMITVIEEEMVQLRKKYDKAIQCRNESGVQLIEREQEVSIFYEKINIQEKMKLNGEIELHVLEEKIRFLKLKIAEKQRQIHATQKLLPAKRSLDADLTVLQIQFSQCTDRIKDLEKKFINPEGKNRTRFLPGKDLTEKEMIKKLDELELQLAKKEEKLLEKDFIYEQVSRLTDRLRSKTQACQQDTLLLAKKMNDYQKRIKDATKKMMALVAELSMKQALTIELQKEVREKEDFIFSCNSRIEKGLPLNKEIEKEWLKTLRDEEMYALAIAEKSQEFLEADNRQLPNSVYTTAEQRPNAYIPEADATLPLPKPYGALAPFKPSEPGANMRHIRKPVVKPIKI
;
A
#
# COMPACT_ATOMS: atom_id res chain seq x y z
N MET A 1 188.31 -174.91 64.33
CA MET A 1 189.51 -174.80 65.16
C MET A 1 189.15 -174.22 66.52
N GLU A 2 189.45 -174.80 67.68
CA GLU A 2 189.81 -176.19 68.09
C GLU A 2 189.77 -176.22 69.67
N ALA A 3 189.89 -177.32 70.45
CA ALA A 3 190.28 -178.71 70.19
C ALA A 3 189.55 -179.74 71.11
N ILE A 4 190.30 -180.61 71.81
CA ILE A 4 189.91 -181.88 72.45
C ILE A 4 190.71 -182.02 73.77
N PRO A 5 190.10 -182.33 74.94
CA PRO A 5 190.10 -183.72 75.45
C PRO A 5 188.82 -184.14 76.20
N LYS A 6 188.96 -185.05 77.18
CA LYS A 6 187.94 -185.91 77.80
C LYS A 6 187.69 -185.59 79.29
N ASP A 7 186.46 -185.92 79.72
CA ASP A 7 186.04 -186.54 81.00
C ASP A 7 184.77 -185.86 81.58
N ASP A 8 183.60 -186.47 81.32
CA ASP A 8 182.27 -186.28 81.95
C ASP A 8 181.67 -184.85 82.13
N SER A 9 182.09 -183.86 81.33
CA SER A 9 182.37 -182.52 81.87
C SER A 9 181.40 -181.33 81.73
N SER A 10 180.44 -181.25 80.78
CA SER A 10 179.99 -179.89 80.35
C SER A 10 178.51 -179.64 79.95
N LEU A 11 177.61 -180.62 79.97
CA LEU A 11 176.29 -180.51 79.32
C LEU A 11 175.08 -180.07 80.19
N SER A 12 175.26 -179.84 81.49
CA SER A 12 174.17 -179.44 82.40
C SER A 12 174.07 -177.92 82.60
N GLU A 13 175.20 -177.23 82.72
CA GLU A 13 175.21 -175.80 83.08
C GLU A 13 175.01 -174.89 81.86
N ARG A 14 175.65 -175.20 80.73
CA ARG A 14 175.46 -174.43 79.48
C ARG A 14 174.00 -174.46 78.96
N ARG A 15 173.23 -175.47 79.36
CA ARG A 15 171.80 -175.61 79.04
C ARG A 15 170.90 -174.64 79.82
N ARG A 16 171.34 -174.16 81.00
CA ARG A 16 170.62 -173.16 81.81
C ARG A 16 170.85 -171.72 81.32
N GLU A 17 171.98 -171.44 80.70
CA GLU A 17 172.29 -170.12 80.15
C GLU A 17 171.51 -169.84 78.85
N LEU A 18 171.57 -170.75 77.87
CA LEU A 18 170.83 -170.63 76.62
C LEU A 18 169.30 -170.54 76.82
N HIS A 19 168.77 -171.16 77.87
CA HIS A 19 167.34 -171.07 78.17
C HIS A 19 166.91 -169.68 78.70
N LYS A 20 167.83 -168.91 79.31
CA LYS A 20 167.57 -167.52 79.72
C LYS A 20 167.55 -166.56 78.52
N GLU A 21 168.42 -166.76 77.53
CA GLU A 21 168.46 -165.90 76.34
C GLU A 21 167.19 -166.02 75.49
N VAL A 22 166.62 -167.23 75.36
CA VAL A 22 165.36 -167.46 74.64
C VAL A 22 164.15 -166.81 75.33
N GLU A 23 164.13 -166.77 76.68
CA GLU A 23 163.09 -166.06 77.45
C GLU A 23 163.15 -164.54 77.23
N VAL A 24 164.35 -163.96 77.18
CA VAL A 24 164.54 -162.53 76.90
C VAL A 24 164.12 -162.18 75.47
N ALA A 25 164.52 -162.98 74.48
CA ALA A 25 164.14 -162.77 73.08
C ALA A 25 162.61 -162.81 72.87
N LYS A 26 161.89 -163.72 73.56
CA LYS A 26 160.42 -163.78 73.50
C LYS A 26 159.74 -162.52 74.02
N ARG A 27 160.25 -161.89 75.08
CA ARG A 27 159.65 -160.68 75.68
C ARG A 27 159.85 -159.43 74.81
N ASN A 28 160.98 -159.36 74.09
CA ASN A 28 161.22 -158.25 73.17
C ASN A 28 160.28 -158.33 71.94
N LEU A 29 159.99 -159.53 71.44
CA LEU A 29 159.08 -159.72 70.31
C LEU A 29 157.63 -159.31 70.64
N THR A 30 157.16 -159.55 71.87
CA THR A 30 155.80 -159.18 72.28
C THR A 30 155.64 -157.67 72.44
N GLN A 31 156.63 -156.95 72.96
CA GLN A 31 156.60 -155.48 73.02
C GLN A 31 156.60 -154.83 71.64
N GLN A 32 157.34 -155.37 70.67
CA GLN A 32 157.40 -154.76 69.34
C GLN A 32 156.07 -154.87 68.56
N LYS A 33 155.30 -155.95 68.78
CA LYS A 33 153.95 -156.09 68.22
C LYS A 33 152.96 -155.08 68.78
N THR A 34 152.94 -154.85 70.10
CA THR A 34 152.00 -153.89 70.70
C THR A 34 152.27 -152.45 70.26
N ILE A 35 153.51 -152.08 69.95
CA ILE A 35 153.82 -150.74 69.41
C ILE A 35 153.25 -150.57 67.99
N SER A 36 153.44 -151.54 67.10
CA SER A 36 152.96 -151.47 65.71
C SER A 36 151.43 -151.40 65.60
N GLU A 37 150.68 -152.09 66.49
CA GLU A 37 149.21 -151.98 66.54
C GLU A 37 148.70 -150.60 66.96
N VAL A 38 149.48 -149.84 67.74
CA VAL A 38 149.11 -148.47 68.17
C VAL A 38 149.34 -147.47 67.04
N GLU A 39 150.45 -147.59 66.31
CA GLU A 39 150.76 -146.71 65.17
C GLU A 39 149.71 -146.85 64.05
N SER A 40 149.29 -148.07 63.73
CA SER A 40 148.26 -148.31 62.71
C SER A 40 146.93 -147.60 63.03
N LYS A 41 146.51 -147.58 64.30
CA LYS A 41 145.25 -146.95 64.72
C LYS A 41 145.31 -145.43 64.69
N LEU A 42 146.49 -144.83 64.88
CA LEU A 42 146.67 -143.39 64.82
C LEU A 42 146.54 -142.86 63.39
N VAL A 43 147.05 -143.59 62.39
CA VAL A 43 146.94 -143.22 60.98
C VAL A 43 145.49 -143.29 60.48
N GLU A 44 144.72 -144.31 60.90
CA GLU A 44 143.28 -144.40 60.58
C GLU A 44 142.49 -143.20 61.15
N GLN A 45 142.82 -142.72 62.34
CA GLN A 45 142.18 -141.53 62.92
C GLN A 45 142.48 -140.25 62.12
N GLN A 46 143.72 -140.05 61.69
CA GLN A 46 144.09 -138.86 60.89
C GLN A 46 143.40 -138.82 59.53
N LEU A 47 143.29 -139.96 58.84
CA LEU A 47 142.54 -140.08 57.58
C LEU A 47 141.04 -139.82 57.76
N ALA A 48 140.47 -140.17 58.92
CA ALA A 48 139.06 -139.87 59.22
C ALA A 48 138.82 -138.37 59.46
N GLU A 49 139.75 -137.66 60.10
CA GLU A 49 139.66 -136.20 60.30
C GLU A 49 139.82 -135.42 58.98
N GLU A 50 140.76 -135.78 58.11
CA GLU A 50 140.95 -135.08 56.84
C GLU A 50 139.73 -135.21 55.92
N ASN A 51 139.14 -136.41 55.82
CA ASN A 51 137.90 -136.65 55.09
C ASN A 51 136.70 -135.85 55.65
N LYS A 52 136.69 -135.57 56.96
CA LYS A 52 135.67 -134.73 57.59
C LYS A 52 135.84 -133.26 57.19
N LEU A 53 137.07 -132.75 57.23
CA LEU A 53 137.39 -131.36 56.84
C LEU A 53 137.10 -131.09 55.35
N LEU A 54 137.36 -132.05 54.46
CA LEU A 54 137.01 -131.93 53.03
C LEU A 54 135.49 -131.79 52.83
N LYS A 55 134.67 -132.59 53.52
CA LYS A 55 133.21 -132.45 53.48
C LYS A 55 132.73 -131.11 54.04
N GLU A 56 133.36 -130.62 55.11
CA GLU A 56 133.07 -129.28 55.64
C GLU A 56 133.44 -128.18 54.63
N GLN A 57 134.54 -128.32 53.88
CA GLN A 57 134.91 -127.39 52.80
C GLN A 57 133.91 -127.41 51.63
N GLU A 58 133.46 -128.58 51.19
CA GLU A 58 132.43 -128.71 50.15
C GLU A 58 131.11 -128.07 50.58
N ASN A 59 130.62 -128.39 51.79
CA ASN A 59 129.43 -127.77 52.37
C ASN A 59 129.53 -126.24 52.41
N MET A 60 130.69 -125.68 52.79
CA MET A 60 130.89 -124.23 52.80
C MET A 60 130.90 -123.61 51.39
N ARG A 61 131.38 -124.33 50.37
CA ARG A 61 131.28 -123.88 48.96
C ARG A 61 129.82 -123.84 48.48
N ASP A 62 129.02 -124.84 48.82
CA ASP A 62 127.59 -124.87 48.48
C ASP A 62 126.80 -123.76 49.20
N VAL A 63 127.13 -123.48 50.47
CA VAL A 63 126.57 -122.33 51.21
C VAL A 63 126.95 -120.99 50.54
N VAL A 64 128.20 -120.82 50.11
CA VAL A 64 128.62 -119.61 49.38
C VAL A 64 127.89 -119.48 48.03
N PHE A 65 127.77 -120.57 47.26
CA PHE A 65 127.07 -120.57 45.98
C PHE A 65 125.58 -120.22 46.14
N THR A 66 124.91 -120.82 47.13
CA THR A 66 123.49 -120.53 47.42
C THR A 66 123.27 -119.10 47.91
N LEU A 67 124.17 -118.57 48.74
CA LEU A 67 124.14 -117.16 49.18
C LEU A 67 124.32 -116.19 48.01
N VAL A 68 125.31 -116.41 47.12
CA VAL A 68 125.52 -115.57 45.92
C VAL A 68 124.28 -115.59 45.03
N ARG A 69 123.67 -116.76 44.79
CA ARG A 69 122.43 -116.87 44.01
C ARG A 69 121.27 -116.11 44.66
N LEU A 70 121.13 -116.21 45.99
CA LEU A 70 120.10 -115.48 46.74
C LEU A 70 120.32 -113.96 46.65
N THR A 71 121.56 -113.50 46.78
CA THR A 71 121.92 -112.08 46.63
C THR A 71 121.56 -111.56 45.25
N GLN A 72 121.91 -112.29 44.18
CA GLN A 72 121.52 -111.91 42.80
C GLN A 72 119.99 -111.83 42.64
N THR A 73 119.27 -112.83 43.14
CA THR A 73 117.79 -112.82 43.09
C THR A 73 117.22 -111.60 43.82
N LYS A 74 117.83 -111.19 44.95
CA LYS A 74 117.40 -110.00 45.71
C LYS A 74 117.82 -108.68 45.07
N THR A 75 118.94 -108.60 44.34
CA THR A 75 119.25 -107.42 43.54
C THR A 75 118.28 -107.25 42.38
N ASP A 76 117.91 -108.36 41.71
CA ASP A 76 116.99 -108.35 40.58
C ASP A 76 115.56 -107.98 41.02
N GLU A 77 115.08 -108.55 42.14
CA GLU A 77 113.82 -108.14 42.78
C GLU A 77 113.82 -106.65 43.14
N ARG A 78 114.93 -106.13 43.70
CA ARG A 78 115.05 -104.71 44.09
C ARG A 78 115.00 -103.80 42.87
N GLU A 79 115.70 -104.16 41.79
CA GLU A 79 115.72 -103.38 40.56
C GLU A 79 114.37 -103.40 39.85
N GLN A 80 113.70 -104.57 39.80
CA GLN A 80 112.35 -104.69 39.26
C GLN A 80 111.34 -103.85 40.06
N LYS A 81 111.35 -103.95 41.40
CA LYS A 81 110.50 -103.13 42.29
C LYS A 81 110.78 -101.63 42.12
N SER A 82 112.03 -101.23 41.93
CA SER A 82 112.42 -99.84 41.63
C SER A 82 111.88 -99.37 40.27
N LYS A 83 112.02 -100.17 39.22
CA LYS A 83 111.46 -99.89 37.88
C LYS A 83 109.94 -99.75 37.92
N ASP A 84 109.25 -100.63 38.65
CA ASP A 84 107.78 -100.58 38.76
C ASP A 84 107.29 -99.44 39.67
N PHE A 85 108.02 -99.10 40.74
CA PHE A 85 107.79 -97.87 41.51
C PHE A 85 107.92 -96.63 40.62
N LEU A 86 108.99 -96.52 39.82
CA LEU A 86 109.19 -95.39 38.90
C LEU A 86 108.09 -95.30 37.83
N LYS A 87 107.62 -96.44 37.30
CA LYS A 87 106.46 -96.48 36.38
C LYS A 87 105.18 -96.01 37.07
N ALA A 88 104.91 -96.48 38.30
CA ALA A 88 103.75 -96.09 39.09
C ALA A 88 103.80 -94.61 39.47
N GLN A 89 104.95 -94.10 39.89
CA GLN A 89 105.18 -92.69 40.20
C GLN A 89 104.97 -91.79 38.97
N LYS A 90 105.52 -92.17 37.80
CA LYS A 90 105.26 -91.46 36.54
C LYS A 90 103.76 -91.44 36.20
N LYS A 91 103.07 -92.59 36.27
CA LYS A 91 101.61 -92.68 36.07
C LYS A 91 100.84 -91.77 37.03
N TYR A 92 101.16 -91.82 38.32
CA TYR A 92 100.56 -90.95 39.35
C TYR A 92 100.76 -89.47 39.03
N THR A 93 101.98 -89.04 38.68
CA THR A 93 102.24 -87.63 38.35
C THR A 93 101.50 -87.17 37.09
N ASN A 94 101.27 -88.05 36.11
CA ASN A 94 100.47 -87.74 34.93
C ASN A 94 98.98 -87.63 35.28
N ILE A 95 98.43 -88.59 36.03
CA ILE A 95 97.03 -88.54 36.51
C ILE A 95 96.77 -87.27 37.34
N VAL A 96 97.71 -86.88 38.22
CA VAL A 96 97.59 -85.63 38.99
C VAL A 96 97.62 -84.38 38.09
N LYS A 97 98.38 -84.38 36.98
CA LYS A 97 98.35 -83.30 35.98
C LYS A 97 97.01 -83.27 35.23
N GLU A 98 96.48 -84.43 34.83
CA GLU A 98 95.19 -84.56 34.15
C GLU A 98 94.03 -84.11 35.05
N ILE A 99 94.01 -84.51 36.33
CA ILE A 99 93.03 -84.03 37.31
C ILE A 99 93.08 -82.50 37.41
N LYS A 100 94.28 -81.91 37.56
CA LYS A 100 94.45 -80.44 37.60
C LYS A 100 93.97 -79.74 36.32
N ALA A 101 94.18 -80.36 35.15
CA ALA A 101 93.67 -79.85 33.88
C ALA A 101 92.13 -79.92 33.80
N LYS A 102 91.53 -81.04 34.23
CA LYS A 102 90.06 -81.20 34.28
C LYS A 102 89.40 -80.30 35.32
N ASP A 103 90.03 -80.06 36.47
CA ASP A 103 89.58 -79.04 37.43
C ASP A 103 89.58 -77.63 36.84
N LEU A 104 90.55 -77.31 35.97
CA LEU A 104 90.59 -76.03 35.26
C LEU A 104 89.46 -75.93 34.22
N GLU A 105 89.24 -76.97 33.41
CA GLU A 105 88.11 -77.07 32.48
C GLU A 105 86.77 -76.90 33.21
N ILE A 106 86.55 -77.66 34.29
CA ILE A 106 85.34 -77.57 35.14
C ILE A 106 85.17 -76.16 35.69
N ARG A 107 86.24 -75.49 36.12
CA ARG A 107 86.20 -74.10 36.60
C ARG A 107 85.81 -73.13 35.48
N ILE A 108 86.28 -73.33 34.25
CA ILE A 108 85.90 -72.54 33.07
C ILE A 108 84.42 -72.77 32.71
N HIS A 109 83.97 -74.02 32.64
CA HIS A 109 82.56 -74.34 32.37
C HIS A 109 81.62 -73.81 33.46
N ARG A 110 82.01 -73.87 34.75
CA ARG A 110 81.28 -73.23 35.87
C ARG A 110 81.28 -71.70 35.78
N LYS A 111 82.29 -71.05 35.19
CA LYS A 111 82.25 -69.62 34.86
C LYS A 111 81.26 -69.35 33.72
N LYS A 112 81.37 -70.07 32.59
CA LYS A 112 80.46 -69.94 31.43
C LYS A 112 78.99 -70.17 31.82
N LYS A 113 78.67 -71.20 32.61
CA LYS A 113 77.29 -71.46 33.10
C LYS A 113 76.75 -70.28 33.91
N ARG A 114 77.55 -69.69 34.80
CA ARG A 114 77.15 -68.51 35.60
C ARG A 114 76.93 -67.28 34.73
N GLU A 115 77.76 -67.07 33.71
CA GLU A 115 77.59 -65.96 32.77
C GLU A 115 76.33 -66.11 31.92
N ILE A 116 76.07 -67.31 31.37
CA ILE A 116 74.85 -67.59 30.61
C ILE A 116 73.60 -67.40 31.50
N HIS A 117 73.63 -67.86 32.75
CA HIS A 117 72.54 -67.60 33.71
C HIS A 117 72.37 -66.11 34.04
N ARG A 118 73.45 -65.32 34.08
CA ARG A 118 73.36 -63.86 34.23
C ARG A 118 72.67 -63.24 33.00
N ARG A 119 73.15 -63.53 31.80
CA ARG A 119 72.57 -63.03 30.54
C ARG A 119 71.10 -63.42 30.39
N LEU A 120 70.73 -64.67 30.72
CA LEU A 120 69.35 -65.14 30.62
C LEU A 120 68.41 -64.41 31.60
N ARG A 121 68.88 -64.09 32.82
CA ARG A 121 68.12 -63.24 33.77
C ARG A 121 68.01 -61.79 33.28
N GLU A 122 69.03 -61.26 32.62
CA GLU A 122 69.00 -59.91 32.02
C GLU A 122 68.01 -59.85 30.84
N PHE A 123 68.01 -60.85 29.96
CA PHE A 123 67.02 -60.98 28.89
C PHE A 123 65.59 -61.19 29.41
N ALA A 124 65.39 -61.97 30.48
CA ALA A 124 64.08 -62.13 31.10
C ALA A 124 63.53 -60.79 31.62
N LYS A 125 64.36 -60.01 32.33
CA LYS A 125 64.00 -58.64 32.77
C LYS A 125 63.67 -57.72 31.59
N LEU A 126 64.47 -57.77 30.52
CA LEU A 126 64.23 -56.95 29.32
C LEU A 126 62.92 -57.34 28.60
N TYR A 127 62.62 -58.63 28.53
CA TYR A 127 61.37 -59.14 28.01
C TYR A 127 60.17 -58.65 28.84
N ASP A 128 60.26 -58.71 30.17
CA ASP A 128 59.20 -58.21 31.06
C ASP A 128 59.01 -56.70 30.92
N THR A 129 60.07 -55.90 30.76
CA THR A 129 59.93 -54.46 30.47
C THR A 129 59.24 -54.21 29.14
N ILE A 130 59.64 -54.88 28.05
CA ILE A 130 59.02 -54.74 26.73
C ILE A 130 57.55 -55.21 26.75
N ARG A 131 57.25 -56.29 27.46
CA ARG A 131 55.88 -56.80 27.65
C ARG A 131 55.00 -55.79 28.40
N ASN A 132 55.54 -55.15 29.43
CA ASN A 132 54.85 -54.12 30.19
C ASN A 132 54.62 -52.84 29.36
N GLU A 133 55.60 -52.41 28.57
CA GLU A 133 55.47 -51.30 27.63
C GLU A 133 54.43 -51.60 26.54
N ARG A 134 54.49 -52.78 25.92
CA ARG A 134 53.47 -53.24 24.96
C ARG A 134 52.07 -53.20 25.56
N ASN A 135 51.90 -53.72 26.78
CA ASN A 135 50.61 -53.69 27.48
C ASN A 135 50.15 -52.24 27.78
N LYS A 136 51.09 -51.35 28.15
CA LYS A 136 50.82 -49.91 28.32
C LYS A 136 50.35 -49.26 27.01
N PHE A 137 51.00 -49.54 25.88
CA PHE A 137 50.59 -49.04 24.57
C PHE A 137 49.24 -49.59 24.11
N VAL A 138 48.96 -50.88 24.33
CA VAL A 138 47.63 -51.47 24.05
C VAL A 138 46.54 -50.81 24.89
N ASN A 139 46.79 -50.57 26.18
CA ASN A 139 45.84 -49.87 27.05
C ASN A 139 45.63 -48.40 26.63
N LEU A 140 46.68 -47.70 26.19
CA LEU A 140 46.58 -46.34 25.65
C LEU A 140 45.81 -46.32 24.33
N LEU A 141 46.06 -47.28 23.42
CA LEU A 141 45.35 -47.44 22.17
C LEU A 141 43.85 -47.70 22.40
N HIS A 142 43.51 -48.58 23.35
CA HIS A 142 42.12 -48.85 23.71
C HIS A 142 41.42 -47.60 24.27
N LYS A 143 42.06 -46.87 25.19
CA LYS A 143 41.56 -45.59 25.72
C LYS A 143 41.38 -44.54 24.63
N ALA A 144 42.33 -44.43 23.70
CA ALA A 144 42.24 -43.50 22.58
C ALA A 144 41.08 -43.88 21.64
N HIS A 145 40.91 -45.17 21.34
CA HIS A 145 39.80 -45.67 20.51
C HIS A 145 38.44 -45.41 21.17
N GLN A 146 38.32 -45.66 22.48
CA GLN A 146 37.12 -45.32 23.25
C GLN A 146 36.82 -43.81 23.16
N LYS A 147 37.82 -42.95 23.36
CA LYS A 147 37.66 -41.49 23.24
C LYS A 147 37.27 -41.03 21.83
N VAL A 148 37.80 -41.66 20.78
CA VAL A 148 37.37 -41.40 19.39
C VAL A 148 35.89 -41.76 19.20
N ASN A 149 35.41 -42.87 19.75
CA ASN A 149 34.01 -43.26 19.64
C ASN A 149 33.09 -42.32 20.45
N GLU A 150 33.46 -41.95 21.68
CA GLU A 150 32.74 -40.92 22.46
C GLU A 150 32.68 -39.55 21.75
N ILE A 151 33.70 -39.18 20.98
CA ILE A 151 33.71 -37.96 20.17
C ILE A 151 32.79 -38.11 18.95
N LYS A 152 32.81 -39.26 18.26
CA LYS A 152 31.92 -39.54 17.12
C LYS A 152 30.44 -39.55 17.52
N GLU A 153 30.11 -40.14 18.66
CA GLU A 153 28.74 -40.15 19.19
C GLU A 153 28.28 -38.74 19.55
N ARG A 154 29.10 -37.95 20.27
CA ARG A 154 28.80 -36.54 20.54
C ARG A 154 28.65 -35.71 19.26
N HIS A 155 29.52 -35.91 18.27
CA HIS A 155 29.39 -35.23 16.97
C HIS A 155 28.08 -35.58 16.26
N LYS A 156 27.66 -36.86 16.28
CA LYS A 156 26.37 -37.29 15.73
C LYS A 156 25.19 -36.64 16.47
N MET A 157 25.25 -36.55 17.80
CA MET A 157 24.23 -35.85 18.59
C MET A 157 24.17 -34.36 18.24
N SER A 158 25.31 -33.66 18.17
CA SER A 158 25.34 -32.25 17.78
C SER A 158 24.91 -31.98 16.33
N LEU A 159 25.12 -32.94 15.40
CA LEU A 159 24.55 -32.86 14.05
C LEU A 159 23.02 -32.97 14.07
N ASN A 160 22.47 -33.90 14.85
CA ASN A 160 21.02 -34.02 15.02
C ASN A 160 20.42 -32.77 15.68
N GLU A 161 21.09 -32.20 16.69
CA GLU A 161 20.70 -30.93 17.33
C GLU A 161 20.72 -29.76 16.33
N LEU A 162 21.77 -29.65 15.50
CA LEU A 162 21.85 -28.66 14.42
C LEU A 162 20.72 -28.83 13.40
N GLU A 163 20.34 -30.06 13.06
CA GLU A 163 19.22 -30.33 12.13
C GLU A 163 17.87 -29.97 12.76
N ILE A 164 17.64 -30.31 14.02
CA ILE A 164 16.44 -29.90 14.78
C ILE A 164 16.36 -28.36 14.87
N LEU A 165 17.47 -27.68 15.17
CA LEU A 165 17.53 -26.22 15.23
C LEU A 165 17.30 -25.57 13.87
N ARG A 166 17.88 -26.10 12.78
CA ARG A 166 17.59 -25.64 11.41
C ARG A 166 16.12 -25.81 11.04
N ASN A 167 15.54 -26.97 11.32
CA ASN A 167 14.12 -27.22 11.07
C ASN A 167 13.23 -26.28 11.89
N SER A 168 13.56 -26.06 13.17
CA SER A 168 12.88 -25.08 14.02
C SER A 168 12.95 -23.67 13.44
N ALA A 169 14.15 -23.20 13.06
CA ALA A 169 14.37 -21.90 12.42
C ALA A 169 13.54 -21.76 11.12
N VAL A 170 13.54 -22.75 10.24
CA VAL A 170 12.72 -22.75 9.01
C VAL A 170 11.21 -22.69 9.32
N THR A 171 10.73 -23.34 10.38
CA THR A 171 9.32 -23.21 10.78
C THR A 171 8.99 -21.84 11.40
N GLN A 172 9.95 -21.21 12.07
CA GLN A 172 9.83 -19.84 12.60
C GLN A 172 9.83 -18.81 11.45
N GLU A 173 10.73 -18.96 10.49
CA GLU A 173 10.79 -18.16 9.25
C GLU A 173 9.45 -18.18 8.51
N ARG A 174 8.87 -19.37 8.27
CA ARG A 174 7.54 -19.52 7.65
C ARG A 174 6.42 -18.86 8.47
N LYS A 175 6.48 -18.94 9.81
CA LYS A 175 5.50 -18.26 10.69
C LYS A 175 5.65 -16.73 10.60
N LEU A 176 6.88 -16.23 10.57
CA LEU A 176 7.19 -14.81 10.43
C LEU A 176 6.71 -14.30 9.06
N GLN A 177 7.06 -14.97 7.97
CA GLN A 177 6.62 -14.63 6.62
C GLN A 177 5.08 -14.59 6.51
N ASN A 178 4.39 -15.59 7.06
CA ASN A 178 2.92 -15.61 7.13
C ASN A 178 2.35 -14.44 7.96
N SER A 179 3.03 -14.03 9.03
CA SER A 179 2.65 -12.86 9.83
C SER A 179 2.88 -11.55 9.07
N MET A 180 4.01 -11.42 8.36
CA MET A 180 4.33 -10.26 7.53
C MET A 180 3.32 -10.09 6.38
N LEU A 181 2.95 -11.18 5.69
CA LEU A 181 1.92 -11.16 4.64
C LEU A 181 0.55 -10.74 5.20
N LYS A 182 0.15 -11.26 6.37
CA LYS A 182 -1.07 -10.83 7.06
C LYS A 182 -1.01 -9.34 7.44
N HIS A 183 0.14 -8.86 7.91
CA HIS A 183 0.33 -7.45 8.24
C HIS A 183 0.23 -6.55 7.01
N ALA A 184 0.91 -6.90 5.91
CA ALA A 184 0.83 -6.17 4.64
C ALA A 184 -0.62 -6.11 4.11
N ASN A 185 -1.35 -7.23 4.12
CA ASN A 185 -2.76 -7.26 3.75
C ASN A 185 -3.61 -6.36 4.65
N ASN A 186 -3.39 -6.38 5.97
CA ASN A 186 -4.09 -5.52 6.92
C ASN A 186 -3.76 -4.02 6.71
N VAL A 187 -2.54 -3.68 6.29
CA VAL A 187 -2.14 -2.31 5.93
C VAL A 187 -2.92 -1.85 4.68
N ILE A 188 -2.96 -2.67 3.62
CA ILE A 188 -3.73 -2.37 2.39
C ILE A 188 -5.23 -2.21 2.69
N ILE A 189 -5.81 -3.10 3.51
CA ILE A 189 -7.22 -3.01 3.93
C ILE A 189 -7.46 -1.72 4.72
N ARG A 190 -6.57 -1.37 5.66
CA ARG A 190 -6.67 -0.13 6.44
C ARG A 190 -6.58 1.12 5.55
N GLU A 191 -5.68 1.14 4.58
CA GLU A 191 -5.54 2.23 3.62
C GLU A 191 -6.77 2.36 2.72
N SER A 192 -7.36 1.24 2.26
CA SER A 192 -8.63 1.24 1.54
C SER A 192 -9.77 1.82 2.39
N MET A 193 -9.92 1.34 3.63
CA MET A 193 -10.91 1.87 4.59
C MET A 193 -10.70 3.36 4.87
N GLN A 194 -9.45 3.81 5.03
CA GLN A 194 -9.13 5.22 5.26
C GLN A 194 -9.45 6.08 4.04
N ASN A 195 -9.21 5.59 2.83
CA ASN A 195 -9.64 6.24 1.59
C ASN A 195 -11.18 6.34 1.49
N ASP A 196 -11.92 5.31 1.90
CA ASP A 196 -13.38 5.35 1.93
C ASP A 196 -13.93 6.29 3.01
N VAL A 197 -13.30 6.34 4.19
CA VAL A 197 -13.60 7.36 5.21
C VAL A 197 -13.37 8.77 4.66
N CYS A 198 -12.26 9.03 3.96
CA CYS A 198 -12.01 10.33 3.32
C CYS A 198 -13.09 10.68 2.29
N LYS A 199 -13.51 9.73 1.43
CA LYS A 199 -14.63 9.94 0.47
C LYS A 199 -15.94 10.29 1.18
N ILE A 200 -16.24 9.64 2.31
CA ILE A 200 -17.44 9.91 3.11
C ILE A 200 -17.35 11.29 3.76
N VAL A 201 -16.19 11.67 4.31
CA VAL A 201 -15.95 13.00 4.90
C VAL A 201 -16.16 14.11 3.86
N SER A 202 -15.61 13.97 2.65
CA SER A 202 -15.83 14.95 1.57
C SER A 202 -17.31 15.09 1.20
N LYS A 203 -18.03 13.97 1.04
CA LYS A 203 -19.49 13.99 0.78
C LYS A 203 -20.28 14.63 1.93
N LEU A 204 -19.87 14.39 3.18
CA LEU A 204 -20.52 14.98 4.35
C LEU A 204 -20.28 16.49 4.41
N GLN A 205 -19.08 16.94 4.04
CA GLN A 205 -18.75 18.37 3.92
C GLN A 205 -19.56 19.05 2.81
N GLU A 206 -19.64 18.48 1.60
CA GLU A 206 -20.52 19.00 0.54
C GLU A 206 -21.99 19.10 1.00
N MET A 207 -22.47 18.11 1.77
CA MET A 207 -23.84 18.11 2.29
C MET A 207 -24.07 19.14 3.39
N LYS A 208 -23.04 19.46 4.20
CA LYS A 208 -23.07 20.60 5.14
C LYS A 208 -23.15 21.93 4.38
N GLU A 209 -22.30 22.14 3.39
CA GLU A 209 -22.31 23.36 2.55
C GLU A 209 -23.66 23.53 1.82
N LYS A 210 -24.22 22.44 1.27
CA LYS A 210 -25.57 22.43 0.69
C LYS A 210 -26.67 22.74 1.73
N LYS A 211 -26.51 22.32 2.99
CA LYS A 211 -27.43 22.68 4.09
C LYS A 211 -27.31 24.16 4.45
N GLU A 212 -26.09 24.68 4.55
CA GLU A 212 -25.81 26.07 4.92
C GLU A 212 -26.27 27.06 3.83
N MET A 213 -26.03 26.75 2.55
CA MET A 213 -26.62 27.49 1.42
C MET A 213 -28.15 27.50 1.47
N LYS A 214 -28.78 26.38 1.84
CA LYS A 214 -30.25 26.31 2.01
C LYS A 214 -30.74 27.13 3.19
N LEU A 215 -30.03 27.13 4.32
CA LEU A 215 -30.35 27.94 5.49
C LEU A 215 -30.29 29.44 5.16
N ASN A 216 -29.18 29.88 4.55
CA ASN A 216 -29.02 31.27 4.08
C ASN A 216 -30.12 31.69 3.08
N ASN A 217 -30.62 30.76 2.26
CA ASN A 217 -31.76 31.03 1.36
C ASN A 217 -33.10 31.09 2.11
N ILE A 218 -33.31 30.28 3.15
CA ILE A 218 -34.48 30.38 4.03
C ILE A 218 -34.49 31.73 4.74
N ASP A 219 -33.37 32.18 5.29
CA ASP A 219 -33.27 33.47 6.00
C ASP A 219 -33.52 34.65 5.04
N ARG A 220 -33.01 34.59 3.81
CA ARG A 220 -33.32 35.57 2.74
C ARG A 220 -34.81 35.61 2.39
N LEU A 221 -35.44 34.44 2.25
CA LEU A 221 -36.87 34.36 1.95
C LEU A 221 -37.74 34.83 3.13
N ALA A 222 -37.35 34.51 4.37
CA ALA A 222 -38.01 34.98 5.58
C ALA A 222 -37.97 36.52 5.67
N ASN A 223 -36.79 37.13 5.49
CA ASN A 223 -36.64 38.59 5.45
C ASN A 223 -37.50 39.22 4.34
N MET A 224 -37.56 38.61 3.16
CA MET A 224 -38.42 39.09 2.06
C MET A 224 -39.91 38.98 2.39
N ILE A 225 -40.33 37.91 3.08
CA ILE A 225 -41.71 37.77 3.58
C ILE A 225 -42.02 38.87 4.59
N THR A 226 -41.14 39.13 5.57
CA THR A 226 -41.34 40.21 6.56
C THR A 226 -41.49 41.58 5.90
N VAL A 227 -40.66 41.91 4.90
CA VAL A 227 -40.81 43.17 4.14
C VAL A 227 -42.16 43.24 3.41
N ILE A 228 -42.60 42.15 2.78
CA ILE A 228 -43.92 42.10 2.11
C ILE A 228 -45.06 42.22 3.12
N GLU A 229 -44.95 41.60 4.31
CA GLU A 229 -45.93 41.72 5.38
C GLU A 229 -46.03 43.16 5.90
N GLU A 230 -44.89 43.86 6.08
CA GLU A 230 -44.85 45.28 6.42
C GLU A 230 -45.52 46.14 5.34
N GLU A 231 -45.21 45.91 4.05
CA GLU A 231 -45.86 46.59 2.93
C GLU A 231 -47.36 46.34 2.89
N MET A 232 -47.82 45.10 3.14
CA MET A 232 -49.24 44.77 3.24
C MET A 232 -49.92 45.51 4.40
N VAL A 233 -49.27 45.61 5.57
CA VAL A 233 -49.79 46.37 6.72
C VAL A 233 -49.86 47.87 6.40
N GLN A 234 -48.85 48.43 5.73
CA GLN A 234 -48.88 49.82 5.26
C GLN A 234 -50.00 50.06 4.24
N LEU A 235 -50.24 49.12 3.32
CA LEU A 235 -51.29 49.22 2.32
C LEU A 235 -52.69 49.17 2.95
N ARG A 236 -52.93 48.27 3.92
CA ARG A 236 -54.18 48.26 4.72
C ARG A 236 -54.41 49.61 5.40
N LYS A 237 -53.41 50.13 6.12
CA LYS A 237 -53.49 51.47 6.76
C LYS A 237 -53.79 52.61 5.78
N LYS A 238 -53.29 52.54 4.53
CA LYS A 238 -53.62 53.52 3.47
C LYS A 238 -55.07 53.37 2.99
N TYR A 239 -55.55 52.14 2.84
CA TYR A 239 -56.90 51.82 2.44
C TYR A 239 -57.95 52.21 3.50
N ASP A 240 -57.68 51.91 4.78
CA ASP A 240 -58.53 52.30 5.91
C ASP A 240 -58.69 53.82 6.00
N LYS A 241 -57.59 54.57 5.82
CA LYS A 241 -57.62 56.04 5.71
C LYS A 241 -58.44 56.52 4.52
N ALA A 242 -58.31 55.88 3.36
CA ALA A 242 -59.10 56.25 2.17
C ALA A 242 -60.62 55.99 2.39
N ILE A 243 -60.99 54.90 3.07
CA ILE A 243 -62.37 54.66 3.49
C ILE A 243 -62.83 55.74 4.47
N GLN A 244 -62.01 56.09 5.46
CA GLN A 244 -62.33 57.12 6.44
C GLN A 244 -62.58 58.48 5.75
N CYS A 245 -61.65 58.96 4.92
CA CYS A 245 -61.83 60.19 4.12
C CYS A 245 -63.11 60.14 3.26
N ARG A 246 -63.40 59.01 2.61
CA ARG A 246 -64.63 58.83 1.82
C ARG A 246 -65.88 58.94 2.69
N ASN A 247 -65.89 58.34 3.87
CA ASN A 247 -67.01 58.39 4.79
C ASN A 247 -67.21 59.81 5.34
N GLU A 248 -66.13 60.51 5.70
CA GLU A 248 -66.15 61.91 6.14
C GLU A 248 -66.69 62.83 5.04
N SER A 249 -66.23 62.69 3.79
CA SER A 249 -66.80 63.41 2.64
C SER A 249 -68.26 63.04 2.38
N GLY A 250 -68.66 61.79 2.62
CA GLY A 250 -70.06 61.35 2.51
C GLY A 250 -70.97 62.01 3.54
N VAL A 251 -70.51 62.17 4.80
CA VAL A 251 -71.22 62.92 5.84
C VAL A 251 -71.35 64.40 5.44
N GLN A 252 -70.25 65.03 5.00
CA GLN A 252 -70.28 66.43 4.54
C GLN A 252 -71.21 66.65 3.34
N LEU A 253 -71.31 65.68 2.42
CA LEU A 253 -72.26 65.74 1.31
C LEU A 253 -73.71 65.71 1.81
N ILE A 254 -74.03 64.82 2.74
CA ILE A 254 -75.37 64.73 3.35
C ILE A 254 -75.72 66.03 4.11
N GLU A 255 -74.78 66.59 4.87
CA GLU A 255 -74.95 67.89 5.53
C GLU A 255 -75.25 69.00 4.52
N ARG A 256 -74.54 69.03 3.38
CA ARG A 256 -74.77 70.02 2.31
C ARG A 256 -76.08 69.81 1.55
N GLU A 257 -76.51 68.57 1.33
CA GLU A 257 -77.82 68.27 0.76
C GLU A 257 -78.96 68.73 1.71
N GLN A 258 -78.78 68.55 3.03
CA GLN A 258 -79.71 69.08 4.04
C GLN A 258 -79.73 70.61 4.07
N GLU A 259 -78.57 71.28 4.05
CA GLU A 259 -78.47 72.74 3.91
C GLU A 259 -79.24 73.23 2.66
N VAL A 260 -79.04 72.58 1.51
CA VAL A 260 -79.73 72.90 0.24
C VAL A 260 -81.24 72.69 0.35
N SER A 261 -81.70 71.61 0.97
CA SER A 261 -83.14 71.38 1.21
C SER A 261 -83.75 72.50 2.07
N ILE A 262 -83.06 72.92 3.13
CA ILE A 262 -83.46 74.04 3.99
C ILE A 262 -83.50 75.36 3.20
N PHE A 263 -82.57 75.58 2.26
CA PHE A 263 -82.61 76.74 1.38
C PHE A 263 -83.79 76.71 0.40
N TYR A 264 -84.12 75.56 -0.19
CA TYR A 264 -85.31 75.43 -1.04
C TYR A 264 -86.62 75.71 -0.28
N GLU A 265 -86.76 75.22 0.96
CA GLU A 265 -87.90 75.56 1.81
C GLU A 265 -87.98 77.05 2.11
N LYS A 266 -86.84 77.69 2.46
CA LYS A 266 -86.76 79.14 2.68
C LYS A 266 -87.16 79.94 1.44
N ILE A 267 -86.69 79.54 0.25
CA ILE A 267 -87.05 80.18 -1.02
C ILE A 267 -88.54 80.05 -1.29
N ASN A 268 -89.13 78.86 -1.15
CA ASN A 268 -90.57 78.62 -1.33
C ASN A 268 -91.43 79.47 -0.35
N ILE A 269 -91.00 79.61 0.91
CA ILE A 269 -91.63 80.51 1.88
C ILE A 269 -91.53 81.97 1.41
N GLN A 270 -90.36 82.42 0.97
CA GLN A 270 -90.14 83.78 0.47
C GLN A 270 -90.93 84.08 -0.82
N GLU A 271 -91.05 83.12 -1.75
CA GLU A 271 -91.86 83.24 -2.96
C GLU A 271 -93.35 83.38 -2.62
N LYS A 272 -93.85 82.59 -1.67
CA LYS A 272 -95.23 82.74 -1.16
C LYS A 272 -95.46 84.10 -0.51
N MET A 273 -94.51 84.58 0.29
CA MET A 273 -94.58 85.93 0.88
C MET A 273 -94.55 87.02 -0.19
N LYS A 274 -93.70 86.90 -1.21
CA LYS A 274 -93.62 87.81 -2.35
C LYS A 274 -94.94 87.85 -3.13
N LEU A 275 -95.49 86.69 -3.46
CA LEU A 275 -96.75 86.58 -4.20
C LEU A 275 -97.94 87.16 -3.39
N ASN A 276 -97.98 86.94 -2.07
CA ASN A 276 -98.97 87.61 -1.22
C ASN A 276 -98.78 89.14 -1.23
N GLY A 277 -97.54 89.62 -1.11
CA GLY A 277 -97.23 91.05 -1.21
C GLY A 277 -97.57 91.67 -2.57
N GLU A 278 -97.39 90.94 -3.68
CA GLU A 278 -97.79 91.37 -5.02
C GLU A 278 -99.32 91.46 -5.16
N ILE A 279 -100.07 90.52 -4.58
CA ILE A 279 -101.54 90.57 -4.53
C ILE A 279 -102.00 91.79 -3.71
N GLU A 280 -101.43 92.02 -2.53
CA GLU A 280 -101.75 93.18 -1.69
C GLU A 280 -101.42 94.51 -2.41
N LEU A 281 -100.28 94.56 -3.09
CA LEU A 281 -99.85 95.72 -3.88
C LEU A 281 -100.80 95.97 -5.06
N HIS A 282 -101.18 94.95 -5.83
CA HIS A 282 -102.17 95.07 -6.91
C HIS A 282 -103.54 95.54 -6.39
N VAL A 283 -103.97 95.09 -5.22
CA VAL A 283 -105.20 95.58 -4.55
C VAL A 283 -105.07 97.07 -4.17
N LEU A 284 -103.89 97.53 -3.76
CA LEU A 284 -103.63 98.95 -3.50
C LEU A 284 -103.55 99.78 -4.80
N GLU A 285 -102.97 99.25 -5.87
CA GLU A 285 -102.92 99.88 -7.18
C GLU A 285 -104.33 100.06 -7.79
N GLU A 286 -105.19 99.04 -7.73
CA GLU A 286 -106.59 99.15 -8.14
C GLU A 286 -107.36 100.17 -7.28
N LYS A 287 -107.12 100.23 -5.96
CA LYS A 287 -107.66 101.30 -5.10
C LYS A 287 -107.18 102.70 -5.56
N ILE A 288 -105.90 102.85 -5.88
CA ILE A 288 -105.34 104.12 -6.41
C ILE A 288 -105.96 104.46 -7.77
N ARG A 289 -106.13 103.49 -8.66
CA ARG A 289 -106.78 103.65 -9.98
C ARG A 289 -108.23 104.09 -9.83
N PHE A 290 -108.98 103.47 -8.93
CA PHE A 290 -110.36 103.84 -8.60
C PHE A 290 -110.45 105.25 -8.01
N LEU A 291 -109.51 105.63 -7.13
CA LEU A 291 -109.43 107.00 -6.60
C LEU A 291 -109.08 108.02 -7.70
N LYS A 292 -108.15 107.71 -8.61
CA LYS A 292 -107.85 108.54 -9.79
C LYS A 292 -109.08 108.73 -10.69
N LEU A 293 -109.87 107.68 -10.93
CA LEU A 293 -111.15 107.77 -11.67
C LEU A 293 -112.17 108.67 -10.94
N LYS A 294 -112.31 108.54 -9.60
CA LYS A 294 -113.16 109.44 -8.81
C LYS A 294 -112.71 110.90 -8.90
N ILE A 295 -111.40 111.17 -8.88
CA ILE A 295 -110.85 112.51 -9.05
C ILE A 295 -111.17 113.05 -10.46
N ALA A 296 -110.95 112.26 -11.51
CA ALA A 296 -111.22 112.66 -12.89
C ALA A 296 -112.73 112.95 -13.12
N GLU A 297 -113.63 112.13 -12.57
CA GLU A 297 -115.07 112.38 -12.65
C GLU A 297 -115.48 113.63 -11.84
N LYS A 298 -114.86 113.89 -10.68
CA LYS A 298 -115.08 115.15 -9.94
C LYS A 298 -114.56 116.38 -10.70
N GLN A 299 -113.41 116.27 -11.37
CA GLN A 299 -112.89 117.31 -12.25
C GLN A 299 -113.81 117.55 -13.45
N ARG A 300 -114.36 116.48 -14.05
CA ARG A 300 -115.37 116.57 -15.13
C ARG A 300 -116.65 117.26 -14.67
N GLN A 301 -117.15 116.94 -13.47
CA GLN A 301 -118.31 117.60 -12.87
C GLN A 301 -118.04 119.09 -12.68
N ILE A 302 -116.89 119.47 -12.11
CA ILE A 302 -116.46 120.87 -11.98
C ILE A 302 -116.41 121.57 -13.35
N HIS A 303 -115.82 120.93 -14.37
CA HIS A 303 -115.74 121.51 -15.72
C HIS A 303 -117.11 121.68 -16.38
N ALA A 304 -118.04 120.75 -16.17
CA ALA A 304 -119.42 120.88 -16.64
C ALA A 304 -120.15 122.05 -15.95
N THR A 305 -120.02 122.20 -14.63
CA THR A 305 -120.56 123.35 -13.89
C THR A 305 -119.92 124.67 -14.35
N GLN A 306 -118.61 124.69 -14.60
CA GLN A 306 -117.91 125.85 -15.18
C GLN A 306 -118.43 126.22 -16.57
N LYS A 307 -118.79 125.25 -17.43
CA LYS A 307 -119.39 125.50 -18.75
C LYS A 307 -120.85 125.99 -18.70
N LEU A 308 -121.57 125.70 -17.63
CA LEU A 308 -122.91 126.27 -17.39
C LEU A 308 -122.85 127.69 -16.81
N LEU A 309 -121.71 128.11 -16.24
CA LEU A 309 -121.53 129.42 -15.61
C LEU A 309 -121.76 130.61 -16.57
N PRO A 310 -121.26 130.61 -17.83
CA PRO A 310 -121.54 131.67 -18.80
C PRO A 310 -123.02 131.72 -19.19
N ALA A 311 -123.69 130.58 -19.34
CA ALA A 311 -125.11 130.52 -19.64
C ALA A 311 -125.97 131.05 -18.47
N LYS A 312 -125.56 130.81 -17.22
CA LYS A 312 -126.18 131.46 -16.06
C LYS A 312 -125.94 132.96 -16.06
N ARG A 313 -124.73 133.43 -16.37
CA ARG A 313 -124.40 134.86 -16.46
C ARG A 313 -125.12 135.57 -17.60
N SER A 314 -125.30 134.92 -18.75
CA SER A 314 -126.10 135.48 -19.85
C SER A 314 -127.57 135.49 -19.46
N LEU A 315 -128.11 134.43 -18.86
CA LEU A 315 -129.49 134.42 -18.36
C LEU A 315 -129.74 135.48 -17.27
N ASP A 316 -128.80 135.70 -16.33
CA ASP A 316 -128.88 136.77 -15.33
C ASP A 316 -128.90 138.16 -16.02
N ALA A 317 -128.06 138.37 -17.05
CA ALA A 317 -128.05 139.60 -17.85
C ALA A 317 -129.34 139.77 -18.68
N ASP A 318 -129.79 138.72 -19.36
CA ASP A 318 -131.03 138.67 -20.12
C ASP A 318 -132.24 138.91 -19.20
N LEU A 319 -132.20 138.47 -17.94
CA LEU A 319 -133.22 138.79 -16.93
C LEU A 319 -133.26 140.30 -16.65
N THR A 320 -132.11 140.96 -16.46
CA THR A 320 -132.06 142.42 -16.31
C THR A 320 -132.52 143.16 -17.56
N VAL A 321 -132.20 142.65 -18.75
CA VAL A 321 -132.64 143.22 -20.04
C VAL A 321 -134.13 143.01 -20.25
N LEU A 322 -134.68 141.82 -19.96
CA LEU A 322 -136.11 141.56 -20.02
C LEU A 322 -136.88 142.37 -18.98
N GLN A 323 -136.31 142.67 -17.81
CA GLN A 323 -137.00 143.48 -16.80
C GLN A 323 -137.10 144.96 -17.24
N ILE A 324 -136.10 145.46 -18.00
CA ILE A 324 -136.14 146.77 -18.67
C ILE A 324 -137.05 146.73 -19.91
N GLN A 325 -136.99 145.68 -20.73
CA GLN A 325 -137.81 145.55 -21.93
C GLN A 325 -139.27 145.29 -21.59
N PHE A 326 -139.60 144.60 -20.50
CA PHE A 326 -140.97 144.37 -20.07
C PHE A 326 -141.65 145.69 -19.67
N SER A 327 -140.95 146.58 -18.95
CA SER A 327 -141.49 147.91 -18.65
C SER A 327 -141.69 148.77 -19.91
N GLN A 328 -140.76 148.70 -20.87
CA GLN A 328 -140.90 149.39 -22.16
C GLN A 328 -141.99 148.77 -23.06
N CYS A 329 -142.19 147.46 -23.01
CA CYS A 329 -143.21 146.75 -23.79
C CYS A 329 -144.60 146.87 -23.18
N THR A 330 -144.77 147.02 -21.86
CA THR A 330 -146.08 147.38 -21.28
C THR A 330 -146.60 148.74 -21.76
N ASP A 331 -145.70 149.64 -22.15
CA ASP A 331 -146.05 150.92 -22.75
C ASP A 331 -146.22 150.82 -24.28
N ARG A 332 -145.41 150.01 -24.97
CA ARG A 332 -145.46 149.86 -26.45
C ARG A 332 -146.52 148.89 -26.99
N ILE A 333 -146.92 147.88 -26.23
CA ILE A 333 -147.99 146.93 -26.65
C ILE A 333 -149.34 147.66 -26.75
N LYS A 334 -149.59 148.67 -25.90
CA LYS A 334 -150.77 149.55 -25.99
C LYS A 334 -150.87 150.31 -27.31
N ASP A 335 -149.75 150.57 -27.98
CA ASP A 335 -149.69 151.29 -29.27
C ASP A 335 -149.63 150.37 -30.50
N LEU A 336 -149.03 149.18 -30.38
CA LEU A 336 -148.62 148.36 -31.53
C LEU A 336 -149.46 147.12 -31.84
N GLU A 337 -150.52 146.81 -31.07
CA GLU A 337 -151.54 145.83 -31.47
C GLU A 337 -152.27 146.18 -32.80
N LYS A 338 -152.00 147.36 -33.39
CA LYS A 338 -152.77 147.89 -34.52
C LYS A 338 -152.29 147.52 -35.94
N LYS A 339 -151.11 146.91 -36.22
CA LYS A 339 -150.57 146.81 -37.63
C LYS A 339 -149.59 145.65 -38.04
N PHE A 340 -150.09 144.57 -38.67
CA PHE A 340 -149.46 143.76 -39.78
C PHE A 340 -148.18 142.87 -39.59
N ILE A 341 -147.76 142.17 -40.66
CA ILE A 341 -147.62 140.68 -40.73
C ILE A 341 -146.70 140.11 -41.87
N ASN A 342 -145.96 139.01 -41.60
CA ASN A 342 -145.42 137.87 -42.43
C ASN A 342 -144.31 137.95 -43.58
N PRO A 343 -143.59 136.82 -43.94
CA PRO A 343 -142.12 136.74 -44.33
C PRO A 343 -141.61 135.68 -45.42
N GLU A 344 -140.28 135.30 -45.52
CA GLU A 344 -139.58 133.96 -45.87
C GLU A 344 -138.39 133.77 -46.94
N GLY A 345 -137.48 132.72 -46.81
CA GLY A 345 -136.53 132.12 -47.86
C GLY A 345 -135.18 131.32 -47.47
N LYS A 346 -134.65 130.27 -48.20
CA LYS A 346 -133.46 129.33 -47.83
C LYS A 346 -132.61 128.51 -48.93
N ASN A 347 -131.37 127.97 -48.60
CA ASN A 347 -130.60 126.69 -49.02
C ASN A 347 -129.35 126.56 -50.03
N ARG A 348 -128.43 125.50 -49.90
CA ARG A 348 -127.83 124.46 -50.90
C ARG A 348 -126.26 124.04 -50.98
N THR A 349 -125.83 122.88 -51.63
CA THR A 349 -124.45 122.13 -51.61
C THR A 349 -124.01 121.19 -52.85
N ARG A 350 -122.76 120.55 -52.98
CA ARG A 350 -122.33 119.36 -53.92
C ARG A 350 -120.88 118.61 -53.80
N PHE A 351 -120.52 117.54 -54.62
CA PHE A 351 -119.40 116.46 -54.48
C PHE A 351 -118.80 115.65 -55.74
N LEU A 352 -117.77 114.74 -55.61
CA LEU A 352 -117.13 113.73 -56.60
C LEU A 352 -116.34 112.41 -56.02
N PRO A 353 -115.82 111.38 -56.83
CA PRO A 353 -115.30 109.99 -56.41
C PRO A 353 -113.99 109.29 -57.07
N GLY A 354 -113.60 108.00 -56.74
CA GLY A 354 -112.46 107.08 -57.24
C GLY A 354 -112.46 105.56 -56.74
N LYS A 355 -111.52 104.58 -57.04
CA LYS A 355 -111.61 103.08 -56.66
C LYS A 355 -110.30 102.18 -56.49
N ASP A 356 -110.36 101.07 -55.69
CA ASP A 356 -109.27 100.09 -55.29
C ASP A 356 -109.62 98.53 -55.30
N LEU A 357 -108.65 97.64 -54.95
CA LEU A 357 -108.73 96.13 -54.79
C LEU A 357 -108.75 95.64 -53.30
N THR A 358 -109.09 94.36 -53.01
CA THR A 358 -109.56 93.88 -51.65
C THR A 358 -108.79 92.74 -50.95
N GLU A 359 -108.75 92.79 -49.60
CA GLU A 359 -108.02 91.90 -48.66
C GLU A 359 -108.16 90.38 -48.82
N LYS A 360 -109.33 89.87 -49.24
CA LYS A 360 -109.68 88.44 -49.13
C LYS A 360 -108.86 87.50 -50.03
N GLU A 361 -108.24 88.03 -51.07
CA GLU A 361 -107.39 87.26 -52.00
C GLU A 361 -105.96 87.11 -51.50
N MET A 362 -105.53 87.98 -50.59
CA MET A 362 -104.17 88.00 -50.03
C MET A 362 -104.00 86.94 -48.92
N ILE A 363 -105.04 86.75 -48.09
CA ILE A 363 -105.03 85.81 -46.96
C ILE A 363 -104.94 84.35 -47.44
N LYS A 364 -105.74 83.96 -48.46
CA LYS A 364 -105.77 82.57 -48.98
C LYS A 364 -104.42 82.05 -49.48
N LYS A 365 -103.54 82.95 -49.97
CA LYS A 365 -102.20 82.59 -50.44
C LYS A 365 -101.18 82.39 -49.32
N LEU A 366 -101.48 82.87 -48.12
CA LEU A 366 -100.61 82.81 -46.95
C LEU A 366 -100.78 81.44 -46.26
N ASP A 367 -102.03 81.05 -46.00
CA ASP A 367 -102.40 79.75 -45.39
C ASP A 367 -101.84 78.54 -46.16
N GLU A 368 -101.84 78.61 -47.50
CA GLU A 368 -101.40 77.50 -48.37
C GLU A 368 -99.88 77.28 -48.36
N LEU A 369 -99.09 78.30 -48.04
CA LEU A 369 -97.63 78.21 -47.90
C LEU A 369 -97.23 77.68 -46.51
N GLU A 370 -97.90 78.12 -45.44
CA GLU A 370 -97.65 77.63 -44.07
C GLU A 370 -97.90 76.11 -43.97
N LEU A 371 -98.96 75.61 -44.60
CA LEU A 371 -99.30 74.19 -44.62
C LEU A 371 -98.24 73.32 -45.34
N GLN A 372 -97.50 73.87 -46.31
CA GLN A 372 -96.41 73.13 -46.96
C GLN A 372 -95.12 73.11 -46.13
N LEU A 373 -94.87 74.17 -45.35
CA LEU A 373 -93.68 74.29 -44.52
C LEU A 373 -93.74 73.29 -43.33
N ALA A 374 -94.86 73.24 -42.61
CA ALA A 374 -95.06 72.27 -41.52
C ALA A 374 -94.87 70.80 -41.97
N LYS A 375 -95.38 70.43 -43.16
CA LYS A 375 -95.23 69.09 -43.76
C LYS A 375 -93.80 68.73 -44.18
N LYS A 376 -92.88 69.71 -44.22
CA LYS A 376 -91.45 69.50 -44.48
C LYS A 376 -90.65 69.34 -43.19
N GLU A 377 -91.01 70.07 -42.15
CA GLU A 377 -90.39 69.99 -40.82
C GLU A 377 -90.66 68.63 -40.15
N GLU A 378 -91.91 68.16 -40.18
CA GLU A 378 -92.30 66.83 -39.66
C GLU A 378 -91.45 65.70 -40.28
N LYS A 379 -91.28 65.72 -41.61
CA LYS A 379 -90.46 64.74 -42.34
C LYS A 379 -88.97 64.85 -42.08
N LEU A 380 -88.48 65.98 -41.58
CA LEU A 380 -87.08 66.17 -41.24
C LEU A 380 -86.80 65.55 -39.86
N LEU A 381 -87.69 65.79 -38.88
CA LEU A 381 -87.65 65.18 -37.55
C LEU A 381 -87.73 63.64 -37.61
N GLU A 382 -88.57 63.07 -38.48
CA GLU A 382 -88.60 61.61 -38.72
C GLU A 382 -87.24 61.07 -39.20
N LYS A 383 -86.52 61.82 -40.04
CA LYS A 383 -85.23 61.40 -40.61
C LYS A 383 -84.10 61.52 -39.60
N ASP A 384 -84.10 62.56 -38.78
CA ASP A 384 -83.12 62.74 -37.70
C ASP A 384 -83.26 61.64 -36.62
N PHE A 385 -84.50 61.27 -36.26
CA PHE A 385 -84.73 60.16 -35.33
C PHE A 385 -84.21 58.81 -35.88
N ILE A 386 -84.43 58.54 -37.16
CA ILE A 386 -83.86 57.35 -37.83
C ILE A 386 -82.33 57.42 -37.85
N TYR A 387 -81.74 58.58 -38.16
CA TYR A 387 -80.29 58.77 -38.21
C TYR A 387 -79.62 58.55 -36.85
N GLU A 388 -80.20 59.06 -35.76
CA GLU A 388 -79.65 58.86 -34.41
C GLU A 388 -79.68 57.39 -34.01
N GLN A 389 -80.77 56.68 -34.31
CA GLN A 389 -80.92 55.26 -33.99
C GLN A 389 -80.00 54.37 -34.83
N VAL A 390 -79.79 54.69 -36.12
CA VAL A 390 -78.80 54.02 -36.98
C VAL A 390 -77.38 54.28 -36.49
N SER A 391 -77.03 55.51 -36.10
CA SER A 391 -75.71 55.85 -35.57
C SER A 391 -75.42 55.08 -34.28
N ARG A 392 -76.35 55.08 -33.31
CA ARG A 392 -76.24 54.32 -32.05
C ARG A 392 -76.06 52.81 -32.27
N LEU A 393 -76.72 52.23 -33.28
CA LEU A 393 -76.55 50.83 -33.65
C LEU A 393 -75.19 50.56 -34.31
N THR A 394 -74.73 51.48 -35.17
CA THR A 394 -73.43 51.41 -35.86
C THR A 394 -72.28 51.51 -34.87
N ASP A 395 -72.35 52.43 -33.90
CA ASP A 395 -71.34 52.57 -32.85
C ASP A 395 -71.28 51.35 -31.94
N ARG A 396 -72.44 50.81 -31.51
CA ARG A 396 -72.50 49.54 -30.76
C ARG A 396 -71.89 48.36 -31.53
N LEU A 397 -72.10 48.29 -32.84
CA LEU A 397 -71.46 47.30 -33.72
C LEU A 397 -69.95 47.53 -33.83
N ARG A 398 -69.51 48.77 -33.99
CA ARG A 398 -68.09 49.14 -34.08
C ARG A 398 -67.35 48.81 -32.78
N SER A 399 -67.88 49.16 -31.61
CA SER A 399 -67.29 48.80 -30.31
C SER A 399 -67.20 47.28 -30.10
N LYS A 400 -68.25 46.53 -30.47
CA LYS A 400 -68.21 45.04 -30.40
C LYS A 400 -67.18 44.44 -31.37
N THR A 401 -67.10 44.96 -32.59
CA THR A 401 -66.11 44.52 -33.59
C THR A 401 -64.68 44.79 -33.12
N GLN A 402 -64.45 45.95 -32.50
CA GLN A 402 -63.14 46.35 -32.00
C GLN A 402 -62.70 45.50 -30.79
N ALA A 403 -63.62 45.18 -29.88
CA ALA A 403 -63.37 44.22 -28.79
C ALA A 403 -63.06 42.81 -29.35
N CYS A 404 -63.88 42.29 -30.26
CA CYS A 404 -63.64 41.00 -30.92
C CYS A 404 -62.30 40.96 -31.69
N GLN A 405 -61.89 42.05 -32.33
CA GLN A 405 -60.56 42.14 -32.97
C GLN A 405 -59.44 41.99 -31.94
N GLN A 406 -59.57 42.62 -30.77
CA GLN A 406 -58.57 42.59 -29.72
C GLN A 406 -58.45 41.18 -29.09
N ASP A 407 -59.57 40.50 -28.86
CA ASP A 407 -59.62 39.10 -28.42
C ASP A 407 -59.06 38.14 -29.48
N THR A 408 -59.41 38.35 -30.75
CA THR A 408 -58.90 37.54 -31.87
C THR A 408 -57.38 37.70 -32.03
N LEU A 409 -56.85 38.92 -31.82
CA LEU A 409 -55.42 39.21 -31.88
C LEU A 409 -54.67 38.57 -30.69
N LEU A 410 -55.25 38.59 -29.49
CA LEU A 410 -54.74 37.86 -28.33
C LEU A 410 -54.74 36.34 -28.55
N LEU A 411 -55.80 35.79 -29.16
CA LEU A 411 -55.90 34.38 -29.52
C LEU A 411 -54.85 34.00 -30.57
N ALA A 412 -54.67 34.81 -31.62
CA ALA A 412 -53.66 34.62 -32.66
C ALA A 412 -52.23 34.66 -32.09
N LYS A 413 -51.93 35.58 -31.15
CA LYS A 413 -50.65 35.61 -30.44
C LYS A 413 -50.42 34.32 -29.65
N LYS A 414 -51.39 33.89 -28.83
CA LYS A 414 -51.32 32.62 -28.08
C LYS A 414 -51.15 31.41 -29.01
N MET A 415 -51.83 31.39 -30.15
CA MET A 415 -51.73 30.30 -31.13
C MET A 415 -50.35 30.26 -31.80
N ASN A 416 -49.76 31.41 -32.14
CA ASN A 416 -48.39 31.50 -32.63
C ASN A 416 -47.37 31.05 -31.56
N ASP A 417 -47.55 31.43 -30.30
CA ASP A 417 -46.70 30.97 -29.19
C ASP A 417 -46.80 29.46 -28.98
N TYR A 418 -47.99 28.88 -29.04
CA TYR A 418 -48.17 27.42 -29.02
C TYR A 418 -47.52 26.76 -30.24
N GLN A 419 -47.68 27.29 -31.45
CA GLN A 419 -47.06 26.74 -32.65
C GLN A 419 -45.52 26.81 -32.58
N LYS A 420 -44.95 27.86 -31.99
CA LYS A 420 -43.51 27.98 -31.72
C LYS A 420 -43.05 26.93 -30.70
N ARG A 421 -43.75 26.80 -29.56
CA ARG A 421 -43.46 25.78 -28.53
C ARG A 421 -43.55 24.36 -29.09
N ILE A 422 -44.52 24.08 -29.96
CA ILE A 422 -44.64 22.80 -30.67
C ILE A 422 -43.43 22.59 -31.58
N LYS A 423 -43.08 23.54 -32.45
CA LYS A 423 -41.88 23.43 -33.32
C LYS A 423 -40.59 23.21 -32.53
N ASP A 424 -40.41 23.89 -31.41
CA ASP A 424 -39.24 23.74 -30.54
C ASP A 424 -39.23 22.38 -29.83
N ALA A 425 -40.39 21.87 -29.40
CA ALA A 425 -40.52 20.51 -28.86
C ALA A 425 -40.26 19.44 -29.92
N THR A 426 -40.77 19.60 -31.15
CA THR A 426 -40.51 18.68 -32.26
C THR A 426 -39.03 18.67 -32.64
N LYS A 427 -38.34 19.82 -32.66
CA LYS A 427 -36.88 19.89 -32.86
C LYS A 427 -36.11 19.14 -31.78
N LYS A 428 -36.47 19.31 -30.50
CA LYS A 428 -35.86 18.55 -29.39
C LYS A 428 -36.12 17.06 -29.53
N MET A 429 -37.33 16.66 -29.93
CA MET A 429 -37.68 15.26 -30.19
C MET A 429 -36.88 14.68 -31.36
N MET A 430 -36.69 15.41 -32.46
CA MET A 430 -35.82 14.99 -33.56
C MET A 430 -34.36 14.83 -33.12
N ALA A 431 -33.83 15.74 -32.31
CA ALA A 431 -32.48 15.64 -31.77
C ALA A 431 -32.32 14.39 -30.87
N LEU A 432 -33.26 14.15 -29.95
CA LEU A 432 -33.27 12.95 -29.10
C LEU A 432 -33.42 11.66 -29.91
N VAL A 433 -34.23 11.65 -30.98
CA VAL A 433 -34.36 10.50 -31.90
C VAL A 433 -33.06 10.26 -32.67
N ALA A 434 -32.35 11.31 -33.10
CA ALA A 434 -31.06 11.19 -33.76
C ALA A 434 -29.94 10.72 -32.81
N GLU A 435 -29.90 11.24 -31.57
CA GLU A 435 -28.99 10.75 -30.53
C GLU A 435 -29.27 9.27 -30.21
N LEU A 436 -30.55 8.91 -30.04
CA LEU A 436 -30.96 7.54 -29.75
C LEU A 436 -30.64 6.59 -30.91
N SER A 437 -30.83 7.01 -32.17
CA SER A 437 -30.46 6.19 -33.34
C SER A 437 -28.94 6.01 -33.46
N MET A 438 -28.14 7.05 -33.16
CA MET A 438 -26.68 6.95 -33.08
C MET A 438 -26.25 5.99 -31.95
N LYS A 439 -26.88 6.03 -30.78
CA LYS A 439 -26.59 5.10 -29.68
C LYS A 439 -27.04 3.67 -30.00
N GLN A 440 -28.15 3.49 -30.72
CA GLN A 440 -28.59 2.18 -31.21
C GLN A 440 -27.59 1.60 -32.22
N ALA A 441 -27.13 2.40 -33.20
CA ALA A 441 -26.11 1.99 -34.16
C ALA A 441 -24.81 1.56 -33.47
N LEU A 442 -24.29 2.37 -32.55
CA LEU A 442 -23.10 2.05 -31.76
C LEU A 442 -23.30 0.80 -30.87
N THR A 443 -24.51 0.59 -30.34
CA THR A 443 -24.83 -0.66 -29.60
C THR A 443 -24.80 -1.88 -30.51
N ILE A 444 -25.30 -1.76 -31.75
CA ILE A 444 -25.27 -2.85 -32.75
C ILE A 444 -23.83 -3.14 -33.19
N GLU A 445 -23.00 -2.11 -33.39
CA GLU A 445 -21.57 -2.26 -33.70
C GLU A 445 -20.82 -2.96 -32.56
N LEU A 446 -21.00 -2.54 -31.31
CA LEU A 446 -20.39 -3.21 -30.16
C LEU A 446 -20.89 -4.65 -29.99
N GLN A 447 -22.18 -4.93 -30.22
CA GLN A 447 -22.71 -6.30 -30.23
C GLN A 447 -22.19 -7.14 -31.39
N LYS A 448 -21.75 -6.53 -32.50
CA LYS A 448 -21.09 -7.22 -33.60
C LYS A 448 -19.64 -7.51 -33.23
N GLU A 449 -18.91 -6.54 -32.67
CA GLU A 449 -17.54 -6.74 -32.18
C GLU A 449 -17.49 -7.82 -31.10
N VAL A 450 -18.38 -7.81 -30.11
CA VAL A 450 -18.45 -8.86 -29.07
C VAL A 450 -18.61 -10.24 -29.70
N ARG A 451 -19.54 -10.43 -30.65
CA ARG A 451 -19.70 -11.71 -31.35
C ARG A 451 -18.49 -12.10 -32.17
N GLU A 452 -17.86 -11.16 -32.88
CA GLU A 452 -16.62 -11.42 -33.64
C GLU A 452 -15.46 -11.84 -32.71
N LYS A 453 -15.38 -11.28 -31.50
CA LYS A 453 -14.39 -11.69 -30.47
C LYS A 453 -14.74 -13.03 -29.84
N GLU A 454 -16.02 -13.31 -29.57
CA GLU A 454 -16.51 -14.59 -29.06
C GLU A 454 -16.24 -15.72 -30.05
N ASP A 455 -16.58 -15.54 -31.34
CA ASP A 455 -16.30 -16.47 -32.44
C ASP A 455 -14.78 -16.68 -32.62
N PHE A 456 -13.98 -15.61 -32.49
CA PHE A 456 -12.51 -15.70 -32.52
C PHE A 456 -11.95 -16.52 -31.35
N ILE A 457 -12.43 -16.28 -30.12
CA ILE A 457 -12.04 -17.05 -28.93
C ILE A 457 -12.48 -18.51 -29.07
N PHE A 458 -13.70 -18.77 -29.54
CA PHE A 458 -14.20 -20.12 -29.80
C PHE A 458 -13.36 -20.86 -30.84
N SER A 459 -12.97 -20.18 -31.93
CA SER A 459 -12.06 -20.71 -32.96
C SER A 459 -10.67 -21.03 -32.39
N CYS A 460 -10.12 -20.16 -31.53
CA CYS A 460 -8.85 -20.41 -30.84
C CYS A 460 -8.94 -21.59 -29.87
N ASN A 461 -9.97 -21.63 -29.02
CA ASN A 461 -10.21 -22.72 -28.08
C ASN A 461 -10.38 -24.06 -28.79
N SER A 462 -11.20 -24.12 -29.85
CA SER A 462 -11.40 -25.35 -30.62
C SER A 462 -10.12 -25.83 -31.33
N ARG A 463 -9.17 -24.94 -31.65
CA ARG A 463 -7.83 -25.33 -32.13
C ARG A 463 -6.96 -25.87 -31.01
N ILE A 464 -6.94 -25.21 -29.85
CA ILE A 464 -6.20 -25.65 -28.65
C ILE A 464 -6.67 -27.04 -28.21
N GLU A 465 -7.98 -27.28 -28.12
CA GLU A 465 -8.57 -28.59 -27.81
C GLU A 465 -8.18 -29.69 -28.79
N LYS A 466 -7.98 -29.33 -30.07
CA LYS A 466 -7.52 -30.25 -31.13
C LYS A 466 -6.00 -30.37 -31.22
N GLY A 467 -5.24 -29.71 -30.34
CA GLY A 467 -3.77 -29.68 -30.38
C GLY A 467 -3.20 -28.98 -31.62
N LEU A 468 -3.98 -28.16 -32.31
CA LEU A 468 -3.57 -27.47 -33.53
C LEU A 468 -2.96 -26.10 -33.19
N PRO A 469 -1.92 -25.64 -33.94
CA PRO A 469 -1.35 -24.31 -33.76
C PRO A 469 -2.38 -23.18 -33.86
N LEU A 470 -2.18 -22.15 -33.03
CA LEU A 470 -2.90 -20.88 -33.11
C LEU A 470 -2.66 -20.18 -34.46
N ASN A 471 -3.47 -19.16 -34.76
CA ASN A 471 -3.37 -18.46 -36.04
C ASN A 471 -2.01 -17.74 -36.17
N LYS A 472 -1.44 -17.73 -37.38
CA LYS A 472 -0.10 -17.16 -37.68
C LYS A 472 -0.01 -15.64 -37.42
N GLU A 473 -1.14 -14.97 -37.30
CA GLU A 473 -1.23 -13.56 -36.92
C GLU A 473 -0.96 -13.38 -35.42
N ILE A 474 -1.54 -14.24 -34.58
CA ILE A 474 -1.29 -14.28 -33.12
C ILE A 474 0.18 -14.60 -32.84
N GLU A 475 0.77 -15.53 -33.60
CA GLU A 475 2.21 -15.85 -33.52
C GLU A 475 3.08 -14.64 -33.87
N LYS A 476 2.73 -13.87 -34.91
CA LYS A 476 3.45 -12.64 -35.29
C LYS A 476 3.30 -11.52 -34.27
N GLU A 477 2.12 -11.36 -33.67
CA GLU A 477 1.88 -10.40 -32.61
C GLU A 477 2.64 -10.77 -31.33
N TRP A 478 2.65 -12.04 -30.95
CA TRP A 478 3.44 -12.55 -29.82
C TRP A 478 4.95 -12.38 -30.04
N LEU A 479 5.44 -12.67 -31.24
CA LEU A 479 6.83 -12.37 -31.63
C LEU A 479 7.11 -10.86 -31.72
N LYS A 480 6.10 -10.00 -31.79
CA LYS A 480 6.26 -8.55 -31.69
C LYS A 480 6.32 -8.13 -30.22
N THR A 481 5.41 -8.60 -29.35
CA THR A 481 5.46 -8.28 -27.92
C THR A 481 6.75 -8.77 -27.26
N LEU A 482 7.23 -9.97 -27.59
CA LEU A 482 8.54 -10.45 -27.10
C LEU A 482 9.70 -9.54 -27.52
N ARG A 483 9.72 -9.05 -28.77
CA ARG A 483 10.73 -8.10 -29.22
C ARG A 483 10.61 -6.74 -28.52
N ASP A 484 9.39 -6.26 -28.32
CA ASP A 484 9.14 -4.99 -27.64
C ASP A 484 9.53 -5.09 -26.14
N GLU A 485 9.31 -6.25 -25.49
CA GLU A 485 9.77 -6.59 -24.14
C GLU A 485 11.31 -6.69 -24.04
N GLU A 486 11.96 -7.38 -24.97
CA GLU A 486 13.43 -7.43 -25.07
C GLU A 486 14.04 -6.03 -25.24
N MET A 487 13.47 -5.22 -26.14
CA MET A 487 13.89 -3.82 -26.34
C MET A 487 13.69 -2.97 -25.08
N TYR A 488 12.60 -3.17 -24.34
CA TYR A 488 12.33 -2.46 -23.09
C TYR A 488 13.29 -2.89 -21.97
N ALA A 489 13.59 -4.18 -21.85
CA ALA A 489 14.57 -4.71 -20.91
C ALA A 489 15.99 -4.20 -21.20
N LEU A 490 16.38 -4.14 -22.49
CA LEU A 490 17.65 -3.55 -22.92
C LEU A 490 17.74 -2.05 -22.58
N ALA A 491 16.67 -1.27 -22.84
CA ALA A 491 16.63 0.14 -22.50
C ALA A 491 16.70 0.41 -20.98
N ILE A 492 16.13 -0.48 -20.15
CA ILE A 492 16.28 -0.42 -18.69
C ILE A 492 17.72 -0.74 -18.27
N ALA A 493 18.32 -1.79 -18.85
CA ALA A 493 19.69 -2.18 -18.56
C ALA A 493 20.68 -1.06 -18.92
N GLU A 494 20.55 -0.48 -20.11
CA GLU A 494 21.35 0.66 -20.59
C GLU A 494 21.24 1.85 -19.64
N LYS A 495 20.00 2.24 -19.28
CA LYS A 495 19.75 3.33 -18.32
C LYS A 495 20.31 3.06 -16.91
N SER A 496 20.37 1.80 -16.48
CA SER A 496 21.01 1.42 -15.21
C SER A 496 22.54 1.50 -15.28
N GLN A 497 23.15 1.20 -16.44
CA GLN A 497 24.57 1.37 -16.68
C GLN A 497 24.94 2.85 -16.75
N GLU A 498 24.17 3.69 -17.44
CA GLU A 498 24.33 5.15 -17.43
C GLU A 498 24.32 5.73 -16.01
N PHE A 499 23.46 5.22 -15.12
CA PHE A 499 23.39 5.67 -13.73
C PHE A 499 24.64 5.30 -12.93
N LEU A 500 25.13 4.06 -13.08
CA LEU A 500 26.39 3.60 -12.44
C LEU A 500 27.62 4.34 -13.00
N GLU A 501 27.63 4.68 -14.29
CA GLU A 501 28.68 5.50 -14.89
C GLU A 501 28.61 6.96 -14.45
N ALA A 502 27.41 7.53 -14.25
CA ALA A 502 27.25 8.89 -13.74
C ALA A 502 27.81 9.05 -12.32
N ASP A 503 27.64 8.03 -11.46
CA ASP A 503 28.21 8.00 -10.10
C ASP A 503 29.75 7.96 -10.14
N ASN A 504 30.33 7.11 -11.00
CA ASN A 504 31.78 7.05 -11.23
C ASN A 504 32.38 8.31 -11.91
N ARG A 505 31.54 9.16 -12.53
CA ARG A 505 31.93 10.43 -13.17
C ARG A 505 31.91 11.63 -12.22
N GLN A 506 31.56 11.43 -10.94
CA GLN A 506 31.59 12.49 -9.93
C GLN A 506 32.99 12.63 -9.32
N LEU A 507 33.65 13.77 -9.51
CA LEU A 507 34.96 14.05 -8.90
C LEU A 507 34.82 14.40 -7.41
N PRO A 508 35.87 14.26 -6.58
CA PRO A 508 35.84 14.60 -5.15
C PRO A 508 35.43 16.04 -4.81
N ASN A 509 35.45 16.95 -5.78
CA ASN A 509 34.99 18.34 -5.66
C ASN A 509 33.52 18.53 -6.08
N SER A 510 32.73 17.44 -6.18
CA SER A 510 31.32 17.41 -6.61
C SER A 510 31.02 17.91 -8.03
N VAL A 511 32.05 18.07 -8.87
CA VAL A 511 31.91 18.43 -10.29
C VAL A 511 31.83 17.15 -11.13
N TYR A 512 30.78 17.03 -11.95
CA TYR A 512 30.63 15.94 -12.92
C TYR A 512 31.53 16.17 -14.13
N THR A 513 32.31 15.15 -14.53
CA THR A 513 33.12 15.18 -15.75
C THR A 513 32.57 14.27 -16.83
N THR A 514 32.62 14.72 -18.08
CA THR A 514 32.29 13.91 -19.26
C THR A 514 33.49 13.14 -19.82
N ALA A 515 34.68 13.32 -19.25
CA ALA A 515 35.87 12.57 -19.63
C ALA A 515 35.94 11.22 -18.91
N GLU A 516 36.12 10.13 -19.67
CA GLU A 516 36.40 8.80 -19.12
C GLU A 516 37.66 8.84 -18.23
N GLN A 517 37.59 8.28 -17.01
CA GLN A 517 38.79 8.12 -16.19
C GLN A 517 39.76 7.16 -16.88
N ARG A 518 40.97 7.64 -17.18
CA ARG A 518 42.06 6.78 -17.67
C ARG A 518 42.53 5.87 -16.53
N PRO A 519 42.64 4.54 -16.75
CA PRO A 519 43.27 3.64 -15.79
C PRO A 519 44.76 3.97 -15.65
N ASN A 520 45.09 4.88 -14.73
CA ASN A 520 46.46 5.35 -14.53
C ASN A 520 47.29 4.42 -13.63
N ALA A 521 46.64 3.50 -12.92
CA ALA A 521 47.28 2.51 -12.07
C ALA A 521 46.48 1.20 -12.00
N TYR A 522 47.18 0.10 -11.74
CA TYR A 522 46.60 -1.21 -11.41
C TYR A 522 46.86 -1.52 -9.93
N ILE A 523 45.92 -2.23 -9.30
CA ILE A 523 46.01 -2.71 -7.92
C ILE A 523 46.34 -4.21 -7.97
N PRO A 524 47.52 -4.65 -7.51
CA PRO A 524 47.87 -6.08 -7.54
C PRO A 524 47.07 -6.91 -6.53
N GLU A 525 46.33 -7.90 -7.04
CA GLU A 525 45.63 -8.94 -6.26
C GLU A 525 46.62 -9.99 -5.70
N ALA A 526 47.49 -9.55 -4.78
CA ALA A 526 48.40 -10.43 -4.05
C ALA A 526 48.12 -10.34 -2.54
N ASP A 527 47.58 -11.42 -1.96
CA ASP A 527 47.00 -11.53 -0.61
C ASP A 527 47.92 -11.20 0.60
N ALA A 528 49.13 -10.67 0.37
CA ALA A 528 50.15 -10.45 1.40
C ALA A 528 50.58 -8.98 1.58
N THR A 529 50.10 -8.02 0.79
CA THR A 529 50.49 -6.60 0.90
C THR A 529 49.35 -5.63 0.67
N LEU A 530 49.31 -4.54 1.46
CA LEU A 530 48.33 -3.46 1.33
C LEU A 530 48.27 -2.91 -0.12
N PRO A 531 47.06 -2.68 -0.67
CA PRO A 531 46.87 -2.34 -2.08
C PRO A 531 47.26 -0.87 -2.37
N LEU A 532 48.55 -0.64 -2.63
CA LEU A 532 49.03 0.65 -3.12
C LEU A 532 49.01 0.68 -4.66
N PRO A 533 48.34 1.66 -5.29
CA PRO A 533 48.21 1.74 -6.74
C PRO A 533 49.59 1.97 -7.40
N LYS A 534 49.96 1.10 -8.35
CA LYS A 534 51.21 1.22 -9.11
C LYS A 534 50.93 1.77 -10.52
N PRO A 535 51.68 2.78 -11.00
CA PRO A 535 51.51 3.30 -12.35
C PRO A 535 51.87 2.22 -13.37
N TYR A 536 51.11 2.16 -14.47
CA TYR A 536 51.52 1.36 -15.62
C TYR A 536 52.82 1.93 -16.19
N GLY A 537 53.84 1.08 -16.35
CA GLY A 537 55.14 1.48 -16.90
C GLY A 537 55.10 1.75 -18.41
N ALA A 538 56.22 1.54 -19.11
CA ALA A 538 56.33 1.75 -20.56
C ALA A 538 55.37 0.90 -21.42
N LEU A 539 54.65 -0.05 -20.83
CA LEU A 539 53.62 -0.89 -21.44
C LEU A 539 52.22 -0.51 -20.90
N ALA A 540 51.84 0.75 -21.03
CA ALA A 540 50.52 1.23 -20.62
C ALA A 540 49.40 0.64 -21.50
N PRO A 541 48.23 0.27 -20.93
CA PRO A 541 47.08 -0.19 -21.71
C PRO A 541 46.59 0.89 -22.68
N PHE A 542 46.84 0.68 -23.98
CA PHE A 542 46.34 1.55 -25.04
C PHE A 542 44.89 1.18 -25.38
N LYS A 543 43.92 2.02 -25.01
CA LYS A 543 42.54 1.91 -25.51
C LYS A 543 42.54 2.35 -26.98
N PRO A 544 42.23 1.47 -27.96
CA PRO A 544 42.20 1.87 -29.36
C PRO A 544 41.13 2.93 -29.59
N SER A 545 41.43 3.92 -30.42
CA SER A 545 40.46 4.94 -30.83
C SER A 545 39.24 4.28 -31.46
N GLU A 546 38.04 4.70 -31.07
CA GLU A 546 36.82 4.18 -31.69
C GLU A 546 36.81 4.46 -33.20
N PRO A 547 36.37 3.50 -34.04
CA PRO A 547 36.33 3.69 -35.48
C PRO A 547 35.30 4.76 -35.83
N GLY A 548 35.79 5.94 -36.23
CA GLY A 548 34.95 7.09 -36.53
C GLY A 548 33.86 6.80 -37.57
N ALA A 549 32.76 7.54 -37.51
CA ALA A 549 31.49 7.27 -38.22
C ALA A 549 31.57 7.08 -39.75
N ASN A 550 32.71 7.40 -40.37
CA ASN A 550 33.02 7.15 -41.78
C ASN A 550 33.42 5.70 -42.10
N MET A 551 33.65 4.83 -41.10
CA MET A 551 34.05 3.42 -41.31
C MET A 551 32.88 2.47 -41.68
N ARG A 552 31.79 2.98 -42.27
CA ARG A 552 30.60 2.19 -42.67
C ARG A 552 30.83 1.20 -43.82
N HIS A 553 32.04 1.11 -44.39
CA HIS A 553 32.32 0.37 -45.62
C HIS A 553 33.33 -0.80 -45.49
N ILE A 554 33.68 -1.25 -44.27
CA ILE A 554 34.43 -2.51 -44.12
C ILE A 554 33.45 -3.68 -44.02
N ARG A 555 33.25 -4.41 -45.13
CA ARG A 555 32.59 -5.72 -45.12
C ARG A 555 33.51 -6.73 -44.41
N LYS A 556 33.04 -7.29 -43.28
CA LYS A 556 33.72 -8.44 -42.65
C LYS A 556 33.74 -9.63 -43.63
N PRO A 557 34.85 -10.37 -43.75
CA PRO A 557 34.93 -11.50 -44.67
C PRO A 557 33.98 -12.62 -44.23
N VAL A 558 33.21 -13.15 -45.18
CA VAL A 558 32.29 -14.27 -44.93
C VAL A 558 33.13 -15.54 -44.74
N VAL A 559 33.17 -16.06 -43.52
CA VAL A 559 33.79 -17.36 -43.22
C VAL A 559 32.96 -18.44 -43.91
N LYS A 560 33.56 -19.13 -44.89
CA LYS A 560 32.90 -20.27 -45.54
C LYS A 560 32.79 -21.42 -44.54
N PRO A 561 31.64 -22.13 -44.46
CA PRO A 561 31.51 -23.27 -43.58
C PRO A 561 32.48 -24.38 -44.01
N ILE A 562 33.18 -24.96 -43.04
CA ILE A 562 34.01 -26.14 -43.24
C ILE A 562 33.06 -27.30 -43.57
N LYS A 563 33.23 -27.93 -44.73
CA LYS A 563 32.60 -29.22 -45.01
C LYS A 563 33.31 -30.28 -44.16
N ILE A 564 32.54 -30.94 -43.31
CA ILE A 564 32.81 -32.28 -42.79
C ILE A 564 31.92 -33.23 -43.61
#